data_AF-A0A9D8Y3W8-F1
#
_entry.id   AF-A0A9D8Y3W8-F1
#
_cell.length_a   1.000
_cell.length_b   1.000
_cell.length_c   1.000
_cell.angle_alpha   90.00
_cell.angle_beta   90.00
_cell.angle_gamma   90.00
#
_symmetry.space_group_name_H-M   'P 1'
#
loop_
_entity.id
_entity.type
_entity.pdbx_description
1 polymer ?
#
loop_
_entity_poly.entity_id
_entity_poly.type
_entity_poly.pdbx_seq_one_letter_code
_entity_poly.pdbx_strand_id
1 'polypeptide(L)' 'LDQVVAMGQRGDFRDYVSAEQAVMAVDVLLNALEQREARNTWVDSLYETVAEEDAFDPYAFKDVIGRF' A
#
# COMPACT_ATOMS: atom_id res chain seq x y z
N LEU A 1 8.13 -2.23 -8.13
CA LEU A 1 6.85 -1.56 -7.82
C LEU A 1 5.70 -2.45 -8.24
N ASP A 2 5.60 -2.76 -9.54
CA ASP A 2 4.52 -3.56 -10.13
C ASP A 2 4.23 -4.87 -9.41
N GLN A 3 5.26 -5.60 -8.97
CA GLN A 3 5.06 -6.85 -8.24
C GLN A 3 4.36 -6.67 -6.89
N VAL A 4 4.73 -5.64 -6.11
CA VAL A 4 4.14 -5.35 -4.80
C VAL A 4 2.68 -4.91 -4.97
N VAL A 5 2.41 -4.06 -5.96
CA VAL A 5 1.04 -3.64 -6.31
C VAL A 5 0.19 -4.82 -6.76
N ALA A 6 0.72 -5.70 -7.63
CA ALA A 6 0.02 -6.89 -8.09
C ALA A 6 -0.31 -7.87 -6.95
N MET A 7 0.60 -8.03 -5.99
CA MET A 7 0.35 -8.81 -4.77
C MET A 7 -0.80 -8.20 -3.95
N GLY A 8 -0.80 -6.89 -3.78
CA GLY A 8 -1.89 -6.17 -3.11
C GLY A 8 -3.23 -6.32 -3.83
N GLN A 9 -3.26 -6.18 -5.15
CA GLN A 9 -4.46 -6.37 -5.98
C GLN A 9 -5.05 -7.77 -5.88
N ARG A 10 -4.23 -8.80 -5.65
CA ARG A 10 -4.69 -10.17 -5.39
C ARG A 10 -5.21 -10.37 -3.96
N GLY A 11 -4.89 -9.46 -3.03
CA GLY A 11 -5.18 -9.60 -1.61
C GLY A 11 -4.19 -10.52 -0.89
N ASP A 12 -2.92 -10.50 -1.31
CA ASP A 12 -1.87 -11.34 -0.72
C ASP A 12 -1.43 -10.83 0.67
N PHE A 13 -1.64 -9.54 0.99
CA PHE A 13 -1.34 -8.93 2.30
C PHE A 13 -2.56 -9.05 3.24
N ARG A 14 -2.62 -10.15 3.99
CA ARG A 14 -3.77 -10.50 4.83
C ARG A 14 -3.62 -10.10 6.30
N ASP A 15 -2.39 -9.80 6.71
CA ASP A 15 -2.07 -9.34 8.05
C ASP A 15 -1.47 -7.94 8.01
N TYR A 16 -1.66 -7.21 9.10
CA TYR A 16 -1.24 -5.82 9.26
C TYR A 16 0.25 -5.63 8.94
N VAL A 17 1.12 -6.48 9.50
CA VAL A 17 2.57 -6.34 9.35
C VAL A 17 2.96 -6.45 7.87
N SER A 18 2.44 -7.45 7.15
CA SER A 18 2.72 -7.60 5.72
C SER A 18 2.23 -6.41 4.89
N ALA A 19 1.08 -5.83 5.25
CA ALA A 19 0.51 -4.67 4.59
C ALA A 19 1.32 -3.39 4.85
N GLU A 20 1.73 -3.14 6.09
CA GLU A 20 2.57 -2.00 6.47
C GLU A 20 3.92 -2.05 5.74
N GLN A 21 4.57 -3.22 5.70
CA GLN A 21 5.81 -3.42 4.93
C GLN A 21 5.59 -3.17 3.43
N ALA A 22 4.43 -3.54 2.89
CA ALA A 22 4.09 -3.28 1.50
C ALA A 22 3.92 -1.77 1.21
N VAL A 23 3.26 -1.01 2.10
CA VAL A 23 3.15 0.46 1.97
C VAL A 23 4.52 1.11 1.96
N MET A 24 5.39 0.76 2.91
CA MET A 24 6.76 1.29 2.95
C MET A 24 7.57 0.94 1.70
N ALA A 25 7.46 -0.30 1.23
CA ALA A 25 8.14 -0.73 0.00
C ALA A 25 7.64 0.07 -1.22
N VAL A 26 6.33 0.28 -1.34
CA VAL A 26 5.73 1.11 -2.39
C VAL A 26 6.25 2.55 -2.33
N ASP A 27 6.28 3.15 -1.14
CA ASP A 27 6.75 4.53 -0.93
C ASP A 27 8.24 4.69 -1.33
N VAL A 28 9.11 3.79 -0.86
CA VAL A 28 10.53 3.77 -1.23
C VAL A 28 10.72 3.60 -2.74
N LEU A 29 9.95 2.71 -3.37
CA LEU A 29 10.04 2.45 -4.81
C LEU A 29 9.54 3.65 -5.64
N LEU A 30 8.46 4.31 -5.22
CA LEU A 30 7.97 5.52 -5.88
C LEU A 30 8.94 6.69 -5.75
N ASN A 31 9.60 6.83 -4.60
CA ASN A 31 10.67 7.82 -4.40
C ASN A 31 11.85 7.54 -5.33
N ALA A 32 12.32 6.29 -5.40
CA ALA A 32 13.42 5.89 -6.29
C ALA A 32 13.10 6.10 -7.78
N LEU A 33 11.81 6.10 -8.16
CA LEU A 33 11.34 6.34 -9.51
C LEU A 33 10.96 7.82 -9.78
N GLU A 34 11.17 8.72 -8.81
CA GLU A 34 10.77 10.13 -8.89
C GLU A 34 9.26 10.34 -9.15
N GLN A 35 8.43 9.35 -8.78
CA GLN A 35 6.96 9.38 -8.98
C GLN A 35 6.18 9.62 -7.69
N ARG A 36 6.86 9.68 -6.54
CA ARG A 36 6.21 9.80 -5.23
C ARG A 36 5.35 11.06 -5.10
N GLU A 37 5.78 12.18 -5.64
CA GLU A 37 5.02 13.44 -5.60
C GLU A 37 3.72 13.32 -6.41
N ALA A 38 3.81 12.81 -7.65
CA ALA A 38 2.66 12.60 -8.52
C ALA A 38 1.64 11.58 -7.96
N ARG A 39 2.08 10.71 -7.05
CA ARG A 39 1.25 9.67 -6.41
C ARG A 39 0.94 9.96 -4.94
N ASN A 40 1.21 11.17 -4.45
CA ASN A 40 1.14 11.48 -3.02
C ASN A 40 -0.19 11.09 -2.37
N THR A 41 -1.30 11.56 -2.93
CA THR A 41 -2.65 11.26 -2.40
C THR A 41 -2.93 9.76 -2.33
N TRP A 42 -2.48 8.98 -3.31
CA TRP A 42 -2.68 7.53 -3.30
C TRP A 42 -1.83 6.84 -2.24
N VAL A 43 -0.58 7.28 -2.05
CA VAL A 43 0.30 6.77 -0.98
C VAL A 43 -0.24 7.14 0.40
N ASP A 44 -0.74 8.35 0.58
CA ASP A 44 -1.35 8.79 1.83
C ASP A 44 -2.57 7.91 2.18
N SER A 45 -3.45 7.63 1.21
CA SER A 45 -4.56 6.68 1.39
C SER A 45 -4.09 5.26 1.71
N LEU A 46 -2.94 4.82 1.20
CA LEU A 46 -2.37 3.52 1.60
C LEU A 46 -1.93 3.52 3.06
N TYR A 47 -1.25 4.58 3.51
CA TYR A 47 -0.87 4.71 4.92
C TYR A 47 -2.09 4.75 5.85
N GLU A 48 -3.18 5.38 5.44
CA GLU A 48 -4.44 5.38 6.21
C GLU A 48 -4.98 3.96 6.44
N THR A 49 -4.83 3.04 5.49
CA THR A 49 -5.31 1.65 5.65
C THR A 49 -4.51 0.82 6.66
N VAL A 50 -3.32 1.30 7.05
CA VAL A 50 -2.43 0.65 8.03
C VAL A 50 -2.12 1.58 9.20
N ALA A 51 -2.95 2.59 9.45
CA ALA A 51 -2.71 3.56 10.52
C ALA A 51 -3.00 3.00 11.92
N GLU A 52 -3.87 1.98 12.03
CA GLU A 52 -4.30 1.37 13.29
C GLU A 52 -4.27 -0.15 13.16
N GLU A 53 -3.30 -0.80 13.82
CA GLU A 53 -3.09 -2.26 13.77
C GLU A 53 -4.32 -3.04 14.22
N ASP A 54 -4.93 -2.64 15.34
CA ASP A 54 -6.09 -3.32 15.94
C ASP A 54 -7.36 -3.23 15.06
N ALA A 55 -7.42 -2.27 14.14
CA ALA A 55 -8.55 -2.04 13.25
C ALA A 55 -8.25 -2.38 11.77
N PHE A 56 -7.12 -3.05 11.51
CA PHE A 56 -6.68 -3.35 10.14
C PHE A 56 -7.72 -4.19 9.37
N ASP A 57 -8.13 -3.70 8.21
CA ASP A 57 -9.01 -4.40 7.27
C ASP A 57 -8.25 -4.73 5.97
N PRO A 58 -7.93 -6.02 5.71
CA PRO A 58 -7.22 -6.43 4.51
C PRO A 58 -8.02 -6.18 3.21
N TYR A 59 -9.35 -6.08 3.29
CA TYR A 59 -10.18 -5.74 2.13
C TYR A 59 -10.08 -4.26 1.80
N ALA A 60 -10.12 -3.38 2.81
CA ALA A 60 -9.88 -1.95 2.62
C ALA A 60 -8.48 -1.68 2.04
N PHE A 61 -7.45 -2.37 2.56
CA PHE A 61 -6.09 -2.29 2.01
C PHE A 61 -6.05 -2.68 0.53
N LYS A 62 -6.62 -3.85 0.19
CA LYS A 62 -6.70 -4.34 -1.19
C LYS A 62 -7.41 -3.35 -2.12
N ASP A 63 -8.50 -2.77 -1.65
CA ASP A 63 -9.29 -1.81 -2.44
C ASP A 63 -8.51 -0.52 -2.73
N VAL A 64 -7.72 -0.03 -1.77
CA VAL A 64 -6.89 1.16 -1.96
C VAL A 64 -5.68 0.87 -2.86
N ILE A 65 -4.94 -0.22 -2.60
CA ILE A 65 -3.77 -0.57 -3.44
C ILE A 65 -4.19 -0.94 -4.87
N GLY A 66 -5.42 -1.41 -5.06
CA GLY A 66 -6.00 -1.68 -6.38
C GLY A 66 -6.33 -0.45 -7.21
N ARG A 67 -6.30 0.75 -6.64
CA ARG A 67 -6.54 2.03 -7.35
C ARG A 67 -5.27 2.66 -7.96
N PHE A 68 -4.13 1.97 -7.86
CA PHE A 68 -2.87 2.40 -8.45
C PHE A 68 -2.96 2.62 -9.96
#